data_AF-A0A2E6A8B0-F1
#
_entry.id   AF-A0A2E6A8B0-F1
#
_cell.length_a   1.000
_cell.length_b   1.000
_cell.length_c   1.000
_cell.angle_alpha   90.00
_cell.angle_beta   90.00
_cell.angle_gamma   90.00
#
_symmetry.space_group_name_H-M   'P 1'
#
loop_
_entity.id
_entity.type
_entity.pdbx_description
1 polymer ?
#
loop_
_entity_poly.entity_id
_entity_poly.type
_entity_poly.pdbx_seq_one_letter_code
_entity_poly.pdbx_strand_id
1 'polypeptide(L)'
;MTASFLNFEDLGLFNALPHLARHFDQMLIEISYEFLEELLDRDDLAEKKAIFCLAADSDLSAIPDVLSKLSRAGIPVVLTRLDLCANLPEKLSSLVDLSIKVIGTSTGSFSPR
;
A
#
# COMPACT_ATOMS: atom_id res chain seq x y z
N MET A 1 -9.85 -19.44 -8.28
CA MET A 1 -9.94 -18.02 -7.87
C MET A 1 -9.16 -17.23 -8.89
N THR A 2 -9.82 -16.36 -9.64
CA THR A 2 -9.22 -15.63 -10.76
C THR A 2 -8.96 -14.21 -10.27
N ALA A 3 -7.70 -13.84 -10.08
CA ALA A 3 -7.32 -12.47 -9.76
C ALA A 3 -6.92 -11.76 -11.06
N SER A 4 -7.52 -10.61 -11.32
CA SER A 4 -7.13 -9.73 -12.42
C SER A 4 -6.34 -8.57 -11.84
N PHE A 5 -5.12 -8.37 -12.36
CA PHE A 5 -4.25 -7.24 -12.03
C PHE A 5 -4.47 -6.14 -13.05
N LEU A 6 -4.65 -4.93 -12.57
CA LEU A 6 -4.81 -3.76 -13.41
C LEU A 6 -3.87 -2.66 -12.91
N ASN A 7 -3.07 -2.13 -13.83
CA ASN A 7 -2.17 -1.00 -13.59
C ASN A 7 -2.81 0.26 -14.19
N PHE A 8 -2.91 1.35 -13.43
CA PHE A 8 -3.67 2.53 -13.83
C PHE A 8 -3.02 3.85 -13.43
N GLU A 9 -3.20 4.82 -14.33
CA GLU A 9 -2.74 6.21 -14.19
C GLU A 9 -3.93 7.20 -14.19
N ASP A 10 -5.19 6.73 -14.10
CA ASP A 10 -6.39 7.57 -14.15
C ASP A 10 -7.38 7.24 -13.01
N LEU A 11 -7.70 8.25 -12.19
CA LEU A 11 -8.67 8.16 -11.09
C LEU A 11 -10.11 7.93 -11.56
N GLY A 12 -10.41 8.14 -12.85
CA GLY A 12 -11.69 7.80 -13.48
C GLY A 12 -12.11 6.34 -13.29
N LEU A 13 -11.15 5.43 -13.06
CA LEU A 13 -11.41 4.04 -12.71
C LEU A 13 -12.26 3.89 -11.44
N PHE A 14 -12.07 4.73 -10.44
CA PHE A 14 -12.84 4.64 -9.19
C PHE A 14 -14.35 4.75 -9.45
N ASN A 15 -14.74 5.44 -10.52
CA ASN A 15 -16.13 5.53 -10.95
C ASN A 15 -16.64 4.24 -11.61
N ALA A 16 -15.75 3.42 -12.17
CA ALA A 16 -16.06 2.14 -12.78
C ALA A 16 -16.06 0.96 -11.79
N LEU A 17 -15.42 1.09 -10.63
CA LEU A 17 -15.33 0.03 -9.62
C LEU A 17 -16.68 -0.55 -9.18
N PRO A 18 -17.76 0.24 -8.97
CA PRO A 18 -19.06 -0.32 -8.60
C PRO A 18 -19.65 -1.25 -9.67
N HIS A 19 -19.33 -1.01 -10.94
CA HIS A 19 -19.75 -1.87 -12.04
C HIS A 19 -18.90 -3.14 -12.08
N LEU A 20 -17.56 -3.00 -12.01
CA LEU A 20 -16.63 -4.14 -12.03
C LEU A 20 -16.81 -5.08 -10.84
N ALA A 21 -17.15 -4.56 -9.67
CA ALA A 21 -17.39 -5.37 -8.46
C ALA A 21 -18.55 -6.39 -8.60
N ARG A 22 -19.38 -6.27 -9.65
CA ARG A 22 -20.42 -7.27 -9.97
C ARG A 22 -19.88 -8.50 -10.70
N HIS A 23 -18.68 -8.42 -11.23
CA HIS A 23 -18.08 -9.42 -12.12
C HIS A 23 -16.87 -10.13 -11.51
N PHE A 24 -16.27 -9.56 -10.47
CA PHE A 24 -15.08 -10.09 -9.81
C PHE A 24 -15.33 -10.27 -8.32
N ASP A 25 -14.94 -11.43 -7.77
CA ASP A 25 -14.97 -11.68 -6.33
C ASP A 25 -13.99 -10.75 -5.59
N GLN A 26 -12.84 -10.47 -6.20
CA GLN A 26 -11.77 -9.62 -5.68
C GLN A 26 -11.08 -8.88 -6.82
N MET A 27 -10.75 -7.60 -6.58
CA MET A 27 -9.98 -6.77 -7.49
C MET A 27 -8.77 -6.23 -6.73
N LEU A 28 -7.59 -6.42 -7.31
CA LEU A 28 -6.32 -5.87 -6.80
C LEU A 28 -5.91 -4.76 -7.76
N ILE A 29 -5.85 -3.54 -7.25
CA ILE A 29 -5.55 -2.35 -8.04
C ILE A 29 -4.20 -1.83 -7.57
N GLU A 30 -3.24 -1.80 -8.48
CA GLU A 30 -1.96 -1.13 -8.27
C GLU A 30 -2.09 0.32 -8.73
N ILE A 31 -1.59 1.24 -7.90
CA ILE A 31 -1.73 2.67 -8.13
C ILE A 31 -0.36 3.31 -7.95
N SER A 32 -0.03 4.24 -8.83
CA SER A 32 1.22 4.99 -8.74
C SER A 32 1.25 5.92 -7.53
N TYR A 33 2.44 6.18 -7.02
CA TYR A 33 2.66 7.03 -5.83
C TYR A 33 2.13 8.45 -6.02
N GLU A 34 2.18 8.99 -7.24
CA GLU A 34 1.72 10.33 -7.60
C GLU A 34 0.23 10.53 -7.31
N PHE A 35 -0.58 9.45 -7.35
CA PHE A 35 -2.01 9.48 -7.05
C PHE A 35 -2.33 9.14 -5.60
N LEU A 36 -1.33 8.75 -4.81
CA LEU A 36 -1.53 8.34 -3.42
C LEU A 36 -2.11 9.49 -2.59
N GLU A 37 -1.59 10.70 -2.75
CA GLU A 37 -2.07 11.84 -1.96
C GLU A 37 -3.55 12.14 -2.24
N GLU A 38 -3.93 12.18 -3.51
CA GLU A 38 -5.31 12.40 -3.94
C GLU A 38 -6.26 11.31 -3.43
N LEU A 39 -5.77 10.07 -3.27
CA LEU A 39 -6.54 8.97 -2.73
C LEU A 39 -6.68 9.00 -1.22
N LEU A 40 -5.62 9.38 -0.50
CA LEU A 40 -5.62 9.46 0.96
C LEU A 40 -6.58 10.52 1.49
N ASP A 41 -6.96 11.48 0.65
CA ASP A 41 -7.97 12.51 0.95
C ASP A 41 -9.40 12.06 0.60
N ARG A 42 -9.62 10.86 0.04
CA ARG A 42 -10.96 10.33 -0.22
C ARG A 42 -11.52 9.57 0.97
N ASP A 43 -12.68 10.00 1.44
CA ASP A 43 -13.42 9.34 2.54
C ASP A 43 -13.80 7.89 2.20
N ASP A 44 -14.01 7.58 0.92
CA ASP A 44 -14.44 6.27 0.44
C ASP A 44 -13.29 5.25 0.32
N LEU A 45 -12.05 5.62 0.67
CA LEU A 45 -10.88 4.74 0.61
C LEU A 45 -10.88 3.68 1.72
N ALA A 46 -11.32 4.05 2.92
CA ALA A 46 -11.41 3.14 4.07
C ALA A 46 -12.36 1.95 3.79
N GLU A 47 -13.44 2.20 3.06
CA GLU A 47 -14.43 1.17 2.67
C GLU A 47 -13.86 0.16 1.66
N LYS A 48 -12.83 0.55 0.88
CA LYS A 48 -12.24 -0.26 -0.19
C LYS A 48 -11.07 -1.14 0.25
N LYS A 49 -10.73 -1.16 1.55
CA LYS A 49 -9.62 -1.95 2.13
C LYS A 49 -8.29 -1.72 1.40
N ALA A 50 -7.76 -0.50 1.51
CA ALA A 50 -6.44 -0.15 0.97
C ALA A 50 -5.30 -0.82 1.78
N ILE A 51 -4.21 -1.14 1.08
CA ILE A 51 -2.94 -1.59 1.65
C ILE A 51 -1.83 -0.79 0.98
N PHE A 52 -0.87 -0.31 1.75
CA PHE A 52 0.28 0.41 1.22
C PHE A 52 1.54 -0.47 1.22
N CYS A 53 2.17 -0.63 0.06
CA CYS A 53 3.43 -1.36 -0.07
C CYS A 53 4.60 -0.40 0.16
N LEU A 54 5.32 -0.57 1.26
CA LEU A 54 6.46 0.26 1.62
C LEU A 54 7.76 -0.54 1.49
N ALA A 55 8.69 -0.08 0.67
CA ALA A 55 10.03 -0.67 0.59
C ALA A 55 10.79 -0.47 1.91
N ALA A 56 11.24 -1.53 2.55
CA ALA A 56 11.93 -1.49 3.84
C ALA A 56 13.32 -0.84 3.75
N ASP A 57 13.94 -0.83 2.57
CA ASP A 57 15.23 -0.18 2.27
C ASP A 57 15.10 1.30 1.86
N SER A 58 13.86 1.84 1.79
CA SER A 58 13.63 3.27 1.56
C SER A 58 14.18 4.13 2.70
N ASP A 59 14.19 5.46 2.56
CA ASP A 59 14.38 6.37 3.69
C ASP A 59 13.01 6.87 4.17
N LEU A 60 12.62 6.58 5.42
CA LEU A 60 11.32 7.03 5.95
C LEU A 60 11.30 8.54 6.21
N SER A 61 12.46 9.14 6.45
CA SER A 61 12.57 10.58 6.70
C SER A 61 12.23 11.41 5.45
N ALA A 62 12.23 10.79 4.27
CA ALA A 62 11.85 11.40 3.01
C ALA A 62 10.33 11.43 2.77
N ILE A 63 9.53 10.67 3.52
CA ILE A 63 8.07 10.53 3.31
C ILE A 63 7.22 10.70 4.60
N PRO A 64 7.54 11.61 5.53
CA PRO A 64 6.85 11.72 6.81
C PRO A 64 5.35 12.05 6.66
N ASP A 65 4.99 12.88 5.68
CA ASP A 65 3.61 13.29 5.43
C ASP A 65 2.74 12.13 4.97
N VAL A 66 3.27 11.26 4.11
CA VAL A 66 2.57 10.05 3.66
C VAL A 66 2.35 9.09 4.82
N LEU A 67 3.37 8.86 5.64
CA LEU A 67 3.25 7.97 6.80
C LEU A 67 2.20 8.48 7.81
N SER A 68 2.16 9.79 8.03
CA SER A 68 1.14 10.44 8.86
C SER A 68 -0.28 10.26 8.29
N LYS A 69 -0.46 10.49 6.98
CA LYS A 69 -1.74 10.28 6.29
C LYS A 69 -2.19 8.80 6.35
N LEU A 70 -1.28 7.85 6.13
CA LEU A 70 -1.56 6.41 6.24
C LEU A 70 -2.01 6.03 7.66
N SER A 71 -1.32 6.53 8.68
CA SER A 71 -1.67 6.33 10.09
C SER A 71 -3.08 6.88 10.38
N ARG A 72 -3.35 8.14 10.00
CA ARG A 72 -4.66 8.78 10.18
C ARG A 72 -5.79 8.04 9.47
N ALA A 73 -5.53 7.56 8.26
CA ALA A 73 -6.49 6.78 7.47
C ALA A 73 -6.62 5.32 7.93
N GLY A 74 -5.81 4.87 8.89
CA GLY A 74 -5.80 3.49 9.37
C GLY A 74 -5.38 2.48 8.30
N ILE A 75 -4.62 2.92 7.28
CA ILE A 75 -4.22 2.08 6.17
C ILE A 75 -3.01 1.25 6.59
N PRO A 76 -3.12 -0.09 6.58
CA PRO A 76 -2.02 -0.95 6.95
C PRO A 76 -0.95 -1.01 5.85
N VAL A 77 0.27 -1.37 6.27
CA VAL A 77 1.44 -1.47 5.42
C VAL A 77 1.87 -2.92 5.22
N VAL A 78 2.29 -3.24 3.99
CA VAL A 78 3.12 -4.40 3.69
C VAL A 78 4.54 -3.90 3.45
N LEU A 79 5.50 -4.42 4.23
CA LEU A 79 6.90 -4.07 4.02
C LEU A 79 7.49 -4.96 2.92
N THR A 80 8.07 -4.36 1.89
CA THR A 80 8.70 -5.08 0.77
C THR A 80 10.21 -4.91 0.80
N ARG A 81 10.94 -5.73 0.04
CA ARG A 81 12.42 -5.65 -0.06
C ARG A 81 13.13 -5.75 1.30
N LEU A 82 12.57 -6.53 2.24
CA LEU A 82 13.15 -6.71 3.58
C LEU A 82 14.57 -7.27 3.54
N ASP A 83 14.87 -8.10 2.55
CA ASP A 83 16.19 -8.69 2.29
C ASP A 83 17.28 -7.64 2.05
N LEU A 84 16.90 -6.42 1.67
CA LEU A 84 17.80 -5.30 1.41
C LEU A 84 17.86 -4.29 2.58
N CYS A 85 17.07 -4.50 3.65
CA CYS A 85 16.98 -3.58 4.76
C CYS A 85 18.14 -3.80 5.75
N ALA A 86 19.11 -2.89 5.76
CA ALA A 86 20.27 -2.98 6.65
C ALA A 86 19.94 -2.73 8.13
N ASN A 87 18.88 -1.97 8.43
CA ASN A 87 18.52 -1.56 9.80
C ASN A 87 17.01 -1.73 10.07
N LEU A 88 16.54 -2.97 9.95
CA LEU A 88 15.13 -3.31 10.15
C LEU A 88 14.60 -2.96 11.55
N PRO A 89 15.33 -3.17 12.68
CA PRO A 89 14.81 -2.85 14.01
C PRO A 89 14.42 -1.39 14.18
N GLU A 90 15.27 -0.47 13.74
CA GLU A 90 14.99 0.98 13.80
C GLU A 90 13.78 1.33 12.92
N LYS A 91 13.71 0.74 11.72
CA LYS A 91 12.59 0.91 10.80
C LYS A 91 11.25 0.54 11.42
N LEU A 92 11.21 -0.62 12.07
CA LEU A 92 10.00 -1.12 12.73
C LEU A 92 9.64 -0.23 13.92
N SER A 93 10.62 0.25 14.68
CA SER A 93 10.37 1.21 15.77
C SER A 93 9.69 2.47 15.24
N SER A 94 10.19 3.08 14.16
CA SER A 94 9.58 4.28 13.58
C SER A 94 8.14 4.06 13.13
N LEU A 95 7.82 2.89 12.55
CA LEU A 95 6.45 2.57 12.14
C LEU A 95 5.52 2.37 13.33
N VAL A 96 6.02 1.75 14.41
CA VAL A 96 5.28 1.58 15.67
C VAL A 96 4.99 2.93 16.31
N ASP A 97 5.98 3.82 16.37
CA ASP A 97 5.83 5.18 16.92
C ASP A 97 4.77 5.99 16.17
N LEU A 98 4.63 5.75 14.87
CA LEU A 98 3.61 6.35 14.01
C LEU A 98 2.25 5.62 14.06
N SER A 99 2.10 4.58 14.89
CA SER A 99 0.88 3.74 14.97
C SER A 99 0.49 3.08 13.64
N ILE A 100 1.45 2.82 12.76
CA ILE A 100 1.23 2.17 11.48
C ILE A 100 1.24 0.65 11.66
N LYS A 101 0.14 0.00 11.26
CA LYS A 101 0.01 -1.46 11.34
C LYS A 101 0.72 -2.14 10.16
N VAL A 102 1.74 -2.93 10.42
CA VAL A 102 2.33 -3.84 9.42
C VAL A 102 1.53 -5.15 9.38
N ILE A 103 0.99 -5.52 8.21
CA ILE A 103 0.14 -6.72 8.04
C ILE A 103 0.79 -7.80 7.18
N GLY A 104 1.94 -7.52 6.60
CA GLY A 104 2.66 -8.47 5.77
C GLY A 104 4.08 -8.00 5.48
N THR A 105 4.90 -8.93 5.03
CA THR A 105 6.27 -8.67 4.61
C THR A 105 6.60 -9.44 3.33
N SER A 106 7.55 -8.92 2.55
CA SER A 106 8.13 -9.58 1.39
C SER A 106 9.65 -9.43 1.42
N THR A 107 10.36 -10.56 1.35
CA THR A 107 11.83 -10.66 1.43
C THR A 107 12.48 -10.88 0.06
N GLY A 108 11.89 -10.30 -0.98
CA GLY A 108 12.42 -10.36 -2.35
C GLY A 108 11.60 -11.24 -3.28
N SER A 109 12.02 -11.31 -4.55
CA SER A 109 11.35 -12.08 -5.59
C SER A 109 11.54 -13.57 -5.36
N PHE A 110 10.44 -14.33 -5.36
CA PHE A 110 10.52 -15.78 -5.41
C PHE A 110 11.13 -16.20 -6.76
N SER A 111 12.35 -16.73 -6.73
CA SER A 111 12.96 -17.41 -7.87
C SER A 111 12.91 -18.91 -7.59
N PRO A 112 11.98 -19.67 -8.22
CA PRO A 112 12.03 -21.11 -8.16
C PRO A 112 13.30 -21.54 -8.89
N ARG A 113 14.28 -22.03 -8.12
CA ARG A 113 15.39 -22.80 -8.67
C ARG A 113 14.92 -24.19 -9.05
#